data_AF-A0A9D7D669-F1
#
_entry.id   AF-A0A9D7D669-F1
#
_cell.length_a   1.000
_cell.length_b   1.000
_cell.length_c   1.000
_cell.angle_alpha   90.00
_cell.angle_beta   90.00
_cell.angle_gamma   90.00
#
_symmetry.space_group_name_H-M   'P 1'
#
loop_
_entity.id
_entity.type
_entity.pdbx_description
1 polymer ?
#
loop_
_entity_poly.entity_id
_entity_poly.type
_entity_poly.pdbx_seq_one_letter_code
_entity_poly.pdbx_strand_id
1 'polypeptide(L)'
;MDRPEDVEAVCDENWRGLGPVLIACTYNSERGFAHPANPRREDPEHPNRAQSNLTGHIVRIDEAGGDSAATTFTWDIFVMGGDPNAESATVRTRGGGAPAFVSTAVDGEPTTSGDRFACPDNMFIDSTHRVWIATDGSDAVFEDCNDCILMTPVAAERPRPIKRFLVGPVGAELCGPMMAPDERTFFCSIQHPGANNVEGVEFATLRWQGTAPASSFPDGGNAWPRSAVIMITREDGARIGD
;
A
#
# COMPACT_ATOMS: atom_id res chain seq x y z
N MET A 1 11.54 -11.57 4.87
CA MET A 1 10.56 -10.49 4.69
C MET A 1 9.78 -10.78 3.42
N ASP A 2 8.55 -10.31 3.32
CA ASP A 2 7.73 -10.51 2.12
C ASP A 2 7.88 -9.34 1.16
N ARG A 3 8.85 -9.46 0.25
CA ARG A 3 9.14 -8.47 -0.80
C ARG A 3 9.21 -7.03 -0.25
N PRO A 4 10.26 -6.68 0.52
CA PRO A 4 10.48 -5.30 0.95
C PRO A 4 10.60 -4.38 -0.26
N GLU A 5 9.83 -3.29 -0.26
CA GLU A 5 9.90 -2.23 -1.26
C GLU A 5 10.52 -0.99 -0.59
N ASP A 6 9.69 -0.02 -0.18
CA ASP A 6 10.14 1.25 0.38
C ASP A 6 10.40 1.20 1.90
N VAL A 7 11.27 2.10 2.37
CA VAL A 7 11.67 2.24 3.77
C VAL A 7 11.68 3.71 4.16
N GLU A 8 10.86 4.06 5.16
CA GLU A 8 10.72 5.43 5.63
C GLU A 8 10.99 5.55 7.13
N ALA A 9 11.78 6.56 7.52
CA ALA A 9 12.13 6.80 8.91
C ALA A 9 11.43 8.05 9.44
N VAL A 10 10.89 7.97 10.66
CA VAL A 10 10.36 9.16 11.33
C VAL A 10 11.52 10.07 11.70
N CYS A 11 11.52 11.29 11.16
CA CYS A 11 12.53 12.30 11.43
C CYS A 11 11.95 13.55 12.11
N ASP A 12 12.80 14.30 12.81
CA ASP A 12 12.51 15.68 13.20
C ASP A 12 12.72 16.66 12.03
N GLU A 13 12.44 17.94 12.28
CA GLU A 13 12.61 19.04 11.31
C GLU A 13 14.07 19.23 10.82
N ASN A 14 15.04 18.65 11.52
CA ASN A 14 16.46 18.71 11.19
C ASN A 14 16.96 17.41 10.54
N TRP A 15 16.03 16.54 10.08
CA TRP A 15 16.33 15.24 9.49
C TRP A 15 17.08 14.29 10.43
N ARG A 16 16.88 14.43 11.74
CA ARG A 16 17.39 13.46 12.72
C ARG A 16 16.33 12.38 12.93
N GLY A 17 16.74 11.13 12.75
CA GLY A 17 15.90 9.98 13.03
C GLY A 17 15.46 9.95 14.49
N LEU A 18 14.19 9.63 14.71
CA LEU A 18 13.58 9.53 16.04
C LEU A 18 13.47 8.08 16.54
N GLY A 19 13.96 7.12 15.75
CA GLY A 19 13.99 5.68 16.06
C GLY A 19 12.95 4.82 15.32
N PRO A 20 11.69 5.26 15.10
CA PRO A 20 10.74 4.48 14.31
C PRO A 20 11.11 4.46 12.81
N VAL A 21 11.15 3.26 12.24
CA VAL A 21 11.34 3.00 10.80
C VAL A 21 10.23 2.08 10.30
N LEU A 22 9.61 2.44 9.18
CA LEU A 22 8.57 1.67 8.50
C LEU A 22 9.15 1.02 7.24
N ILE A 23 8.80 -0.25 7.00
CA ILE A 23 9.22 -1.01 5.82
C ILE A 23 7.98 -1.57 5.15
N ALA A 24 7.70 -1.16 3.92
CA ALA A 24 6.62 -1.72 3.12
C ALA A 24 7.01 -3.13 2.63
N CYS A 25 6.15 -4.11 2.90
CA CYS A 25 6.30 -5.49 2.47
C CYS A 25 5.08 -5.85 1.61
N THR A 26 5.20 -5.55 0.31
CA THR A 26 4.06 -5.40 -0.60
C THR A 26 3.27 -6.70 -0.78
N TYR A 27 3.90 -7.83 -1.08
CA TYR A 27 3.24 -9.14 -1.03
C TYR A 27 4.26 -10.29 -1.16
N ASN A 28 3.84 -11.51 -0.83
CA ASN A 28 4.56 -12.72 -1.16
C ASN A 28 3.61 -13.88 -1.48
N SER A 29 3.64 -14.35 -2.73
CA SER A 29 2.87 -15.51 -3.17
C SER A 29 3.50 -16.85 -2.78
N GLU A 30 4.76 -16.85 -2.35
CA GLU A 30 5.43 -18.06 -1.88
C GLU A 30 4.75 -18.60 -0.62
N ARG A 31 4.62 -19.92 -0.59
CA ARG A 31 3.93 -20.68 0.45
C ARG A 31 4.91 -21.52 1.28
N GLY A 32 6.20 -21.18 1.22
CA GLY A 32 7.28 -21.97 1.82
C GLY A 32 7.96 -21.24 2.98
N PHE A 33 8.24 -22.01 4.04
CA PHE A 33 8.96 -21.69 5.30
C PHE A 33 8.58 -20.41 6.07
N ALA A 34 8.62 -20.48 7.40
CA ALA A 34 8.39 -19.32 8.25
C ALA A 34 9.49 -18.26 8.05
N HIS A 35 9.09 -16.99 7.92
CA HIS A 35 10.00 -15.85 7.98
C HIS A 35 9.61 -15.00 9.20
N PRO A 36 10.58 -14.51 10.01
CA PRO A 36 10.28 -13.81 11.26
C PRO A 36 9.32 -12.63 11.13
N ALA A 37 9.27 -11.96 9.97
CA ALA A 37 8.36 -10.87 9.68
C ALA A 37 7.42 -11.21 8.52
N ASN A 38 6.71 -12.32 8.64
CA ASN A 38 5.56 -12.64 7.79
C ASN A 38 4.38 -13.03 8.71
N PRO A 39 3.42 -12.11 8.93
CA PRO A 39 2.32 -12.33 9.86
C PRO A 39 1.23 -13.30 9.37
N ARG A 40 1.27 -13.75 8.11
CA ARG A 40 0.26 -14.66 7.55
C ARG A 40 0.72 -16.12 7.49
N ARG A 41 1.83 -16.45 8.17
CA ARG A 41 2.42 -17.80 8.21
C ARG A 41 2.43 -18.35 9.65
N GLU A 42 1.25 -18.67 10.19
CA GLU A 42 1.12 -19.08 11.61
C GLU A 42 0.79 -20.56 11.86
N ASP A 43 0.59 -21.41 10.86
CA ASP A 43 0.30 -22.84 11.11
C ASP A 43 1.40 -23.80 10.57
N PRO A 44 2.30 -24.31 11.44
CA PRO A 44 3.26 -25.37 11.12
C PRO A 44 2.63 -26.76 10.92
N GLU A 45 1.43 -27.00 11.46
CA GLU A 45 0.76 -28.31 11.51
C GLU A 45 -0.31 -28.50 10.43
N HIS A 46 -0.92 -27.42 9.92
CA HIS A 46 -1.95 -27.46 8.86
C HIS A 46 -1.64 -26.49 7.68
N PRO A 47 -0.63 -26.80 6.84
CA PRO A 47 -0.14 -25.93 5.76
C PRO A 47 -1.09 -25.73 4.57
N ASN A 48 -2.35 -26.16 4.62
CA ASN A 48 -3.20 -26.19 3.45
C ASN A 48 -3.79 -24.81 3.09
N ARG A 49 -3.03 -24.12 2.23
CA ARG A 49 -3.42 -23.01 1.34
C ARG A 49 -3.49 -21.60 1.96
N ALA A 50 -3.29 -21.46 3.27
CA ALA A 50 -3.45 -20.18 3.97
C ALA A 50 -2.25 -19.21 4.00
N GLN A 51 -1.11 -19.61 3.40
CA GLN A 51 0.20 -18.98 3.68
C GLN A 51 0.67 -17.88 2.71
N SER A 52 -0.09 -17.57 1.65
CA SER A 52 0.33 -16.52 0.70
C SER A 52 -0.10 -15.15 1.22
N ASN A 53 0.88 -14.28 1.49
CA ASN A 53 0.63 -12.89 1.87
C ASN A 53 0.39 -12.05 0.62
N LEU A 54 -0.78 -12.18 0.01
CA LEU A 54 -1.11 -11.44 -1.23
C LEU A 54 -1.51 -9.98 -0.99
N THR A 55 -1.87 -9.63 0.24
CA THR A 55 -2.32 -8.27 0.61
C THR A 55 -1.21 -7.38 1.16
N GLY A 56 -0.09 -7.97 1.58
CA GLY A 56 1.03 -7.22 2.14
C GLY A 56 0.84 -6.77 3.57
N HIS A 57 1.89 -6.13 4.07
CA HIS A 57 1.93 -5.50 5.40
C HIS A 57 3.03 -4.44 5.45
N ILE A 58 3.03 -3.61 6.48
CA ILE A 58 4.12 -2.71 6.81
C ILE A 58 4.70 -3.16 8.15
N VAL A 59 6.01 -3.38 8.17
CA VAL A 59 6.76 -3.66 9.41
C VAL A 59 7.19 -2.34 10.02
N ARG A 60 7.12 -2.23 11.35
CA ARG A 60 7.75 -1.15 12.10
C ARG A 60 8.90 -1.70 12.91
N ILE A 61 9.98 -0.94 12.91
CA ILE A 61 11.15 -1.13 13.77
C ILE A 61 11.20 0.10 14.70
N ASP A 62 11.51 -0.13 15.97
CA ASP A 62 11.81 0.92 16.93
C ASP A 62 13.24 0.70 17.45
N GLU A 63 14.15 1.58 17.04
CA GLU A 63 15.56 1.54 17.44
C GLU A 63 15.72 1.85 18.93
N ALA A 64 16.62 1.12 19.61
CA ALA A 64 16.77 1.22 21.05
C ALA A 64 17.14 2.64 21.49
N GLY A 65 16.34 3.20 22.41
CA GLY A 65 16.54 4.56 22.91
C GLY A 65 16.13 5.67 21.93
N GLY A 66 15.47 5.35 20.82
CA GLY A 66 15.13 6.33 19.78
C GLY A 66 16.36 6.83 19.02
N ASP A 67 17.42 6.03 18.96
CA ASP A 67 18.71 6.39 18.37
C ASP A 67 18.98 5.56 17.12
N SER A 68 19.09 6.23 15.96
CA SER A 68 19.40 5.58 14.68
C SER A 68 20.83 5.08 14.51
N ALA A 69 21.68 5.30 15.52
CA ALA A 69 22.96 4.61 15.63
C ALA A 69 22.88 3.32 16.47
N ALA A 70 21.73 3.00 17.08
CA ALA A 70 21.59 1.83 17.93
C ALA A 70 21.75 0.53 17.13
N THR A 71 22.39 -0.47 17.73
CA THR A 71 22.60 -1.79 17.11
C THR A 71 21.55 -2.83 17.51
N THR A 72 20.51 -2.40 18.22
CA THR A 72 19.41 -3.25 18.70
C THR A 72 18.09 -2.51 18.51
N PHE A 73 17.03 -3.26 18.23
CA PHE A 73 15.71 -2.71 18.01
C PHE A 73 14.63 -3.71 18.44
N THR A 74 13.42 -3.20 18.65
CA THR A 74 12.19 -4.00 18.66
C THR A 74 11.49 -3.86 17.32
N TRP A 75 10.61 -4.80 16.98
CA TRP A 75 9.82 -4.72 15.75
C TRP A 75 8.40 -5.25 15.98
N ASP A 76 7.46 -4.75 15.20
CA ASP A 76 6.09 -5.25 15.14
C ASP A 76 5.50 -5.08 13.72
N ILE A 77 4.29 -5.58 13.52
CA ILE A 77 3.52 -5.33 12.30
C ILE A 77 2.73 -4.03 12.49
N PHE A 78 3.17 -2.97 11.82
CA PHE A 78 2.51 -1.68 11.89
C PHE A 78 1.09 -1.75 11.32
N VAL A 79 0.94 -2.24 10.10
CA VAL A 79 -0.38 -2.47 9.51
C VAL A 79 -0.36 -3.71 8.63
N MET A 80 -1.46 -4.45 8.66
CA MET A 80 -1.79 -5.46 7.67
C MET A 80 -2.57 -4.83 6.52
N GLY A 81 -2.13 -5.06 5.29
CA GLY A 81 -3.01 -4.90 4.12
C GLY A 81 -4.14 -5.93 4.21
N GLY A 82 -5.32 -5.59 3.72
CA GLY A 82 -6.52 -6.39 3.87
C GLY A 82 -7.78 -5.53 3.90
N ASP A 83 -8.89 -6.13 4.31
CA ASP A 83 -10.18 -5.46 4.44
C ASP A 83 -10.68 -5.59 5.89
N PRO A 84 -10.64 -4.49 6.68
CA PRO A 84 -11.14 -4.46 8.06
C PRO A 84 -12.63 -4.81 8.19
N ASN A 85 -13.41 -4.72 7.10
CA ASN A 85 -14.85 -4.93 7.07
C ASN A 85 -15.24 -6.23 6.37
N ALA A 86 -14.27 -7.09 6.02
CA ALA A 86 -14.58 -8.35 5.34
C ALA A 86 -15.40 -9.30 6.22
N GLU A 87 -16.46 -9.85 5.64
CA GLU A 87 -17.29 -10.89 6.28
C GLU A 87 -16.59 -12.27 6.33
N SER A 88 -15.45 -12.41 5.63
CA SER A 88 -14.67 -13.63 5.51
C SER A 88 -13.18 -13.32 5.58
N ALA A 89 -12.38 -14.21 6.18
CA ALA A 89 -10.92 -14.07 6.24
C ALA A 89 -10.25 -14.13 4.86
N THR A 90 -10.96 -14.62 3.83
CA THR A 90 -10.47 -14.73 2.46
C THR A 90 -11.45 -14.20 1.42
N VAL A 91 -10.92 -13.63 0.35
CA VAL A 91 -11.64 -13.29 -0.90
C VAL A 91 -11.01 -13.99 -2.10
N ARG A 92 -11.68 -13.99 -3.25
CA ARG A 92 -11.08 -14.41 -4.52
C ARG A 92 -10.37 -13.22 -5.15
N THR A 93 -9.12 -13.40 -5.56
CA THR A 93 -8.42 -12.41 -6.40
C THR A 93 -9.19 -12.21 -7.72
N ARG A 94 -8.86 -11.15 -8.44
CA ARG A 94 -9.48 -10.76 -9.71
C ARG A 94 -9.80 -11.95 -10.62
N GLY A 95 -10.97 -11.93 -11.24
CA GLY A 95 -11.40 -12.95 -12.20
C GLY A 95 -11.68 -14.32 -11.57
N GLY A 96 -11.96 -14.35 -10.26
CA GLY A 96 -12.24 -15.60 -9.54
C GLY A 96 -11.00 -16.44 -9.27
N GLY A 97 -9.83 -15.80 -9.13
CA GLY A 97 -8.54 -16.46 -9.01
C GLY A 97 -8.28 -17.17 -7.67
N ALA A 98 -7.02 -17.12 -7.22
CA ALA A 98 -6.63 -17.76 -5.97
C ALA A 98 -7.35 -17.11 -4.77
N PRO A 99 -7.60 -17.84 -3.68
CA PRO A 99 -8.03 -17.22 -2.44
C PRO A 99 -6.89 -16.35 -1.88
N ALA A 100 -7.19 -15.09 -1.55
CA ALA A 100 -6.32 -14.15 -0.87
C ALA A 100 -6.80 -13.93 0.58
N PHE A 101 -5.87 -13.90 1.54
CA PHE A 101 -6.17 -13.59 2.93
C PHE A 101 -6.26 -12.08 3.11
N VAL A 102 -7.39 -11.63 3.64
CA VAL A 102 -7.71 -10.20 3.78
C VAL A 102 -7.97 -9.80 5.22
N SER A 103 -7.90 -10.73 6.18
CA SER A 103 -7.90 -10.37 7.61
C SER A 103 -6.77 -9.38 7.89
N THR A 104 -7.08 -8.32 8.63
CA THR A 104 -6.10 -7.33 9.08
C THR A 104 -5.56 -7.63 10.47
N ALA A 105 -5.94 -8.76 11.06
CA ALA A 105 -5.57 -9.12 12.43
C ALA A 105 -4.18 -9.75 12.53
N VAL A 106 -3.50 -9.46 13.64
CA VAL A 106 -2.27 -10.10 14.12
C VAL A 106 -2.50 -10.46 15.58
N ASP A 107 -2.19 -11.69 15.99
CA ASP A 107 -2.48 -12.20 17.34
C ASP A 107 -3.95 -12.08 17.76
N GLY A 108 -4.87 -12.18 16.79
CA GLY A 108 -6.32 -12.07 17.01
C GLY A 108 -6.87 -10.65 17.03
N GLU A 109 -6.02 -9.62 16.99
CA GLU A 109 -6.44 -8.22 17.06
C GLU A 109 -6.24 -7.48 15.72
N PRO A 110 -7.25 -6.76 15.19
CA PRO A 110 -7.13 -5.99 13.96
C PRO A 110 -6.03 -4.92 14.06
N THR A 111 -5.13 -4.87 13.07
CA THR A 111 -4.10 -3.82 13.01
C THR A 111 -4.64 -2.51 12.43
N THR A 112 -5.69 -2.57 11.61
CA THR A 112 -6.27 -1.44 10.87
C THR A 112 -7.79 -1.39 10.97
N SER A 113 -8.33 -0.19 10.84
CA SER A 113 -9.75 0.11 10.64
C SER A 113 -9.93 1.07 9.46
N GLY A 114 -11.15 1.18 8.93
CA GLY A 114 -11.46 2.11 7.82
C GLY A 114 -11.32 1.45 6.45
N ASP A 115 -10.55 2.09 5.57
CA ASP A 115 -10.43 1.69 4.17
C ASP A 115 -9.57 0.44 3.98
N ARG A 116 -10.06 -0.52 3.17
CA ARG A 116 -9.27 -1.67 2.71
C ARG A 116 -8.18 -1.26 1.73
N PHE A 117 -7.09 -2.01 1.67
CA PHE A 117 -6.04 -1.88 0.66
C PHE A 117 -5.23 -3.17 0.55
N ALA A 118 -4.46 -3.33 -0.52
CA ALA A 118 -3.48 -4.39 -0.65
C ALA A 118 -2.19 -3.86 -1.29
N CYS A 119 -1.11 -4.62 -1.17
CA CYS A 119 0.16 -4.36 -1.84
C CYS A 119 0.73 -2.96 -1.57
N PRO A 120 0.95 -2.57 -0.29
CA PRO A 120 1.63 -1.32 0.03
C PRO A 120 3.05 -1.34 -0.54
N ASP A 121 3.44 -0.31 -1.27
CA ASP A 121 4.71 -0.25 -1.99
C ASP A 121 5.55 0.93 -1.51
N ASN A 122 5.23 2.15 -1.94
CA ASN A 122 5.94 3.36 -1.51
C ASN A 122 5.28 4.04 -0.32
N MET A 123 6.08 4.77 0.45
CA MET A 123 5.62 5.54 1.59
C MET A 123 6.19 6.94 1.60
N PHE A 124 5.56 7.82 2.37
CA PHE A 124 6.10 9.13 2.73
C PHE A 124 5.60 9.51 4.11
N ILE A 125 6.48 10.04 4.96
CA ILE A 125 6.10 10.51 6.30
C ILE A 125 6.10 12.04 6.29
N ASP A 126 4.94 12.64 6.58
CA ASP A 126 4.82 14.09 6.67
C ASP A 126 5.34 14.67 8.00
N SER A 127 5.45 15.99 8.10
CA SER A 127 5.96 16.70 9.27
C SER A 127 5.12 16.52 10.55
N THR A 128 3.89 15.99 10.42
CA THR A 128 3.03 15.64 11.57
C THR A 128 3.07 14.16 11.90
N HIS A 129 3.98 13.42 11.25
CA HIS A 129 4.18 11.98 11.41
C HIS A 129 2.96 11.15 11.04
N ARG A 130 2.28 11.53 9.95
CA ARG A 130 1.37 10.64 9.23
C ARG A 130 2.15 9.94 8.11
N VAL A 131 1.96 8.62 8.00
CA VAL A 131 2.48 7.86 6.86
C VAL A 131 1.44 7.84 5.75
N TRP A 132 1.87 8.26 4.57
CA TRP A 132 1.14 8.21 3.31
C TRP A 132 1.60 6.98 2.56
N ILE A 133 0.69 6.07 2.23
CA ILE A 133 0.98 4.74 1.70
C ILE A 133 0.46 4.68 0.27
N ALA A 134 1.33 4.41 -0.70
CA ALA A 134 0.95 4.12 -2.07
C ALA A 134 0.85 2.60 -2.28
N THR A 135 -0.04 2.17 -3.17
CA THR A 135 -0.23 0.74 -3.48
C THR A 135 0.12 0.43 -4.94
N ASP A 136 0.63 -0.79 -5.15
CA ASP A 136 0.87 -1.42 -6.46
C ASP A 136 0.24 -2.83 -6.49
N GLY A 137 -0.91 -2.97 -7.15
CA GLY A 137 -1.58 -4.25 -7.33
C GLY A 137 -2.72 -4.51 -6.34
N SER A 138 -3.29 -3.47 -5.72
CA SER A 138 -4.54 -3.61 -4.95
C SER A 138 -5.65 -4.24 -5.77
N ASP A 139 -5.69 -3.89 -7.06
CA ASP A 139 -6.72 -4.27 -8.01
C ASP A 139 -6.62 -5.75 -8.45
N ALA A 140 -5.47 -6.37 -8.25
CA ALA A 140 -5.26 -7.81 -8.43
C ALA A 140 -5.86 -8.62 -7.27
N VAL A 141 -5.88 -8.05 -6.06
CA VAL A 141 -6.45 -8.68 -4.87
C VAL A 141 -7.94 -8.38 -4.74
N PHE A 142 -8.31 -7.11 -4.87
CA PHE A 142 -9.67 -6.59 -4.78
C PHE A 142 -10.04 -5.98 -6.14
N GLU A 143 -10.84 -6.71 -6.94
CA GLU A 143 -11.13 -6.32 -8.33
C GLU A 143 -11.81 -4.95 -8.48
N ASP A 144 -12.47 -4.46 -7.43
CA ASP A 144 -13.15 -3.17 -7.36
C ASP A 144 -12.29 -2.08 -6.70
N CYS A 145 -11.01 -2.33 -6.47
CA CYS A 145 -10.09 -1.40 -5.82
C CYS A 145 -8.87 -1.12 -6.68
N ASN A 146 -8.95 -0.08 -7.52
CA ASN A 146 -7.74 0.51 -8.12
C ASN A 146 -6.74 0.87 -7.02
N ASP A 147 -5.47 0.92 -7.40
CA ASP A 147 -4.44 1.40 -6.49
C ASP A 147 -4.75 2.81 -5.98
N CYS A 148 -4.24 3.11 -4.78
CA CYS A 148 -4.59 4.33 -4.08
C CYS A 148 -3.43 4.89 -3.26
N ILE A 149 -3.60 6.15 -2.81
CA ILE A 149 -2.87 6.70 -1.67
C ILE A 149 -3.77 6.60 -0.45
N LEU A 150 -3.24 6.02 0.62
CA LEU A 150 -3.87 5.97 1.94
C LEU A 150 -3.03 6.75 2.96
N MET A 151 -3.60 7.00 4.13
CA MET A 151 -2.91 7.66 5.22
C MET A 151 -3.31 7.10 6.58
N THR A 152 -2.34 7.03 7.50
CA THR A 152 -2.58 6.81 8.93
C THR A 152 -1.52 7.50 9.80
N PRO A 153 -1.83 7.95 11.03
CA PRO A 153 -0.81 8.46 11.96
C PRO A 153 0.15 7.35 12.42
N VAL A 154 1.46 7.61 12.44
CA VAL A 154 2.46 6.64 12.94
C VAL A 154 2.27 6.34 14.43
N ALA A 155 1.81 7.33 15.20
CA ALA A 155 1.53 7.21 16.62
C ALA A 155 0.18 6.54 16.95
N ALA A 156 -0.64 6.18 15.96
CA ALA A 156 -1.93 5.55 16.22
C ALA A 156 -1.76 4.16 16.84
N GLU A 157 -2.62 3.85 17.82
CA GLU A 157 -2.76 2.50 18.38
C GLU A 157 -3.63 1.63 17.47
N ARG A 158 -3.49 0.30 17.59
CA ARG A 158 -4.33 -0.66 16.85
C ARG A 158 -5.77 -0.62 17.40
N PRO A 159 -6.81 -0.71 16.55
CA PRO A 159 -6.74 -0.69 15.09
C PRO A 159 -6.48 0.72 14.55
N ARG A 160 -5.42 0.87 13.76
CA ARG A 160 -4.99 2.17 13.22
C ARG A 160 -5.99 2.65 12.16
N PRO A 161 -6.47 3.91 12.22
CA PRO A 161 -7.43 4.41 11.25
C PRO A 161 -6.72 4.63 9.92
N ILE A 162 -7.12 3.88 8.90
CA ILE A 162 -6.66 4.03 7.51
C ILE A 162 -7.71 4.82 6.75
N LYS A 163 -7.27 5.92 6.12
CA LYS A 163 -8.12 6.74 5.25
C LYS A 163 -7.53 6.80 3.85
N ARG A 164 -8.34 6.48 2.85
CA ARG A 164 -8.01 6.67 1.43
C ARG A 164 -8.08 8.14 1.07
N PHE A 165 -7.01 8.64 0.46
CA PHE A 165 -6.85 10.03 0.02
C PHE A 165 -7.05 10.19 -1.50
N LEU A 166 -6.48 9.29 -2.29
CA LEU A 166 -6.51 9.33 -3.75
C LEU A 166 -6.73 7.93 -4.31
N VAL A 167 -7.48 7.79 -5.40
CA VAL A 167 -7.58 6.54 -6.18
C VAL A 167 -7.05 6.79 -7.59
N GLY A 168 -6.19 5.90 -8.07
CA GLY A 168 -5.60 5.94 -9.40
C GLY A 168 -6.59 5.51 -10.51
N PRO A 169 -6.27 5.80 -11.78
CA PRO A 169 -7.02 5.25 -12.90
C PRO A 169 -6.82 3.73 -13.04
N VAL A 170 -7.66 3.09 -13.85
CA VAL A 170 -7.61 1.64 -14.11
C VAL A 170 -6.22 1.23 -14.61
N GLY A 171 -5.71 0.12 -14.07
CA GLY A 171 -4.44 -0.50 -14.48
C GLY A 171 -3.20 0.33 -14.18
N ALA A 172 -3.32 1.38 -13.35
CA ALA A 172 -2.18 2.11 -12.81
C ALA A 172 -1.85 1.63 -11.39
N GLU A 173 -0.59 1.75 -11.01
CA GLU A 173 -0.18 1.87 -9.61
C GLU A 173 0.01 3.35 -9.25
N LEU A 174 0.07 3.64 -7.94
CA LEU A 174 0.53 4.92 -7.43
C LEU A 174 1.95 4.76 -6.90
N CYS A 175 2.83 5.70 -7.24
CA CYS A 175 4.24 5.60 -6.89
C CYS A 175 4.81 6.97 -6.47
N GLY A 176 5.74 6.94 -5.50
CA GLY A 176 6.46 8.12 -5.04
C GLY A 176 5.58 9.23 -4.48
N PRO A 177 4.76 8.97 -3.43
CA PRO A 177 4.06 10.03 -2.72
C PRO A 177 5.10 10.97 -2.09
N MET A 178 4.88 12.28 -2.17
CA MET A 178 5.67 13.25 -1.40
C MET A 178 4.93 14.58 -1.29
N MET A 179 5.37 15.46 -0.39
CA MET A 179 4.82 16.82 -0.29
C MET A 179 5.86 17.90 -0.56
N ALA A 180 5.39 19.07 -1.01
CA ALA A 180 6.18 20.29 -0.95
C ALA A 180 6.57 20.62 0.50
N PRO A 181 7.66 21.39 0.75
CA PRO A 181 8.09 21.71 2.12
C PRO A 181 7.06 22.44 2.99
N ASP A 182 6.11 23.17 2.39
CA ASP A 182 5.01 23.83 3.09
C ASP A 182 3.77 22.94 3.27
N GLU A 183 3.83 21.71 2.74
CA GLU A 183 2.78 20.70 2.70
C GLU A 183 1.45 21.16 2.10
N ARG A 184 1.48 22.17 1.23
CA ARG A 184 0.28 22.64 0.51
C ARG A 184 0.07 21.96 -0.84
N THR A 185 1.09 21.24 -1.32
CA THR A 185 1.03 20.46 -2.56
C THR A 185 1.51 19.04 -2.29
N PHE A 186 0.69 18.06 -2.64
CA PHE A 186 1.04 16.64 -2.65
C PHE A 186 1.37 16.21 -4.09
N PHE A 187 2.47 15.49 -4.26
CA PHE A 187 2.92 14.92 -5.53
C PHE A 187 2.79 13.40 -5.47
N CYS A 188 2.42 12.81 -6.60
CA CYS A 188 2.43 11.36 -6.78
C CYS A 188 2.51 11.03 -8.27
N SER A 189 3.14 9.92 -8.61
CA SER A 189 3.17 9.39 -9.96
C SER A 189 2.01 8.43 -10.18
N ILE A 190 1.26 8.63 -11.26
CA ILE A 190 0.41 7.61 -11.86
C ILE A 190 1.29 6.79 -12.81
N GLN A 191 1.70 5.58 -12.40
CA GLN A 191 2.53 4.74 -13.24
C GLN A 191 1.67 3.85 -14.15
N HIS A 192 2.11 3.69 -15.40
CA HIS A 192 1.55 2.78 -16.42
C HIS A 192 0.01 2.66 -16.45
N PRO A 193 -0.75 3.77 -16.49
CA PRO A 193 -2.22 3.69 -16.56
C PRO A 193 -2.66 2.80 -17.72
N GLY A 194 -3.64 1.93 -17.46
CA GLY A 194 -4.12 0.97 -18.43
C GLY A 194 -3.14 -0.15 -18.79
N ALA A 195 -2.21 -0.52 -17.88
CA ALA A 195 -1.37 -1.71 -18.04
C ALA A 195 -2.20 -2.96 -18.31
N ASN A 196 -3.37 -3.05 -17.67
CA ASN A 196 -4.45 -3.98 -17.99
C ASN A 196 -5.82 -3.30 -17.86
N ASN A 197 -6.85 -3.92 -18.43
CA ASN A 197 -8.24 -3.53 -18.18
C ASN A 197 -8.80 -4.24 -16.93
N VAL A 198 -10.07 -3.96 -16.61
CA VAL A 198 -10.75 -4.54 -15.43
C VAL A 198 -10.85 -6.08 -15.50
N GLU A 199 -10.88 -6.65 -16.72
CA GLU A 199 -10.82 -8.10 -16.93
C GLU A 199 -9.39 -8.69 -16.83
N GLY A 200 -8.36 -7.87 -16.62
CA GLY A 200 -6.96 -8.29 -16.57
C GLY A 200 -6.33 -8.54 -17.95
N VAL A 201 -6.91 -8.00 -19.02
CA VAL A 201 -6.33 -8.06 -20.37
C VAL A 201 -5.25 -6.99 -20.51
N GLU A 202 -4.02 -7.44 -20.76
CA GLU A 202 -2.84 -6.59 -20.89
C GLU A 202 -2.93 -5.59 -22.04
N PHE A 203 -2.33 -4.41 -21.83
CA PHE A 203 -2.21 -3.30 -22.78
C PHE A 203 -1.79 -3.75 -24.19
N ALA A 204 -0.78 -4.61 -24.27
CA ALA A 204 -0.23 -5.07 -25.55
C ALA A 204 -1.27 -5.87 -26.35
N THR A 205 -2.08 -6.67 -25.66
CA THR A 205 -3.16 -7.47 -26.26
C THR A 205 -4.28 -6.57 -26.76
N LEU A 206 -4.73 -5.61 -25.94
CA LEU A 206 -5.75 -4.63 -26.32
C LEU A 206 -5.34 -3.86 -27.57
N ARG A 207 -4.09 -3.38 -27.57
CA ARG A 207 -3.53 -2.63 -28.70
C ARG A 207 -3.43 -3.47 -29.96
N TRP A 208 -3.01 -4.73 -29.86
CA TRP A 208 -2.93 -5.64 -31.01
C TRP A 208 -4.31 -5.94 -31.61
N GLN A 209 -5.33 -6.08 -30.77
CA GLN A 209 -6.71 -6.35 -31.20
C GLN A 209 -7.43 -5.10 -31.73
N GLY A 210 -6.84 -3.91 -31.61
CA GLY A 210 -7.47 -2.65 -32.01
C GLY A 210 -8.67 -2.28 -31.14
N THR A 211 -8.71 -2.77 -29.89
CA THR A 211 -9.76 -2.40 -28.94
C THR A 211 -9.48 -1.03 -28.34
N ALA A 212 -10.50 -0.46 -27.68
CA ALA A 212 -10.35 0.79 -26.94
C ALA A 212 -9.31 0.64 -25.81
N PRO A 213 -8.58 1.72 -25.46
CA PRO A 213 -7.62 1.67 -24.37
C PRO A 213 -8.33 1.41 -23.02
N ALA A 214 -7.67 0.67 -22.13
CA ALA A 214 -8.17 0.38 -20.78
C ALA A 214 -8.31 1.64 -19.90
N SER A 215 -7.44 2.62 -20.15
CA SER A 215 -7.44 3.93 -19.51
C SER A 215 -7.08 4.97 -20.55
N SER A 216 -7.65 6.17 -20.42
CA SER A 216 -7.29 7.32 -21.26
C SER A 216 -6.62 8.43 -20.44
N PHE A 217 -6.17 8.12 -19.22
CA PHE A 217 -5.46 9.09 -18.39
C PHE A 217 -4.14 9.55 -19.06
N PRO A 218 -3.76 10.84 -18.99
CA PRO A 218 -4.51 11.94 -18.37
C PRO A 218 -5.45 12.67 -19.34
N ASP A 219 -5.28 12.45 -20.65
CA ASP A 219 -5.86 13.31 -21.69
C ASP A 219 -7.37 13.05 -21.94
N GLY A 220 -7.89 11.91 -21.49
CA GLY A 220 -9.29 11.51 -21.62
C GLY A 220 -9.68 11.02 -23.02
N GLY A 221 -10.98 10.76 -23.21
CA GLY A 221 -11.53 10.30 -24.49
C GLY A 221 -10.98 8.94 -24.93
N ASN A 222 -10.49 8.86 -26.16
CA ASN A 222 -9.91 7.64 -26.76
C ASN A 222 -8.37 7.69 -26.83
N ALA A 223 -7.74 8.62 -26.11
CA ALA A 223 -6.29 8.72 -26.08
C ALA A 223 -5.69 7.46 -25.43
N TRP A 224 -4.56 7.00 -25.95
CA TRP A 224 -3.79 5.96 -25.28
C TRP A 224 -3.14 6.54 -24.02
N PRO A 225 -3.09 5.76 -22.93
CA PRO A 225 -2.72 6.25 -21.62
C PRO A 225 -1.24 6.62 -21.54
N ARG A 226 -0.92 7.55 -20.65
CA ARG A 226 0.44 8.03 -20.37
C ARG A 226 0.64 8.17 -18.87
N SER A 227 1.77 7.68 -18.37
CA SER A 227 2.19 7.99 -16.99
C SER A 227 2.32 9.50 -16.80
N ALA A 228 2.01 9.98 -15.60
CA ALA A 228 2.18 11.39 -15.25
C ALA A 228 2.48 11.55 -13.76
N VAL A 229 3.22 12.59 -13.43
CA VAL A 229 3.28 13.12 -12.05
C VAL A 229 2.12 14.09 -11.89
N ILE A 230 1.28 13.87 -10.88
CA ILE A 230 0.18 14.75 -10.53
C ILE A 230 0.56 15.64 -9.36
N MET A 231 -0.11 16.79 -9.29
CA MET A 231 -0.06 17.71 -8.15
C MET A 231 -1.47 17.84 -7.60
N ILE A 232 -1.60 17.65 -6.29
CA ILE A 232 -2.86 17.80 -5.56
C ILE A 232 -2.70 18.96 -4.59
N THR A 233 -3.60 19.93 -4.71
CA THR A 233 -3.67 21.12 -3.85
C THR A 233 -5.09 21.27 -3.33
N ARG A 234 -5.25 21.85 -2.14
CA ARG A 234 -6.56 22.23 -1.65
C ARG A 234 -7.01 23.55 -2.27
N GLU A 235 -8.31 23.68 -2.52
CA GLU A 235 -8.91 24.92 -3.06
C GLU A 235 -8.79 26.10 -2.09
N ASP A 236 -8.82 25.83 -0.78
CA ASP A 236 -8.60 26.83 0.28
C ASP A 236 -7.12 27.18 0.50
N GLY A 237 -6.23 26.52 -0.25
CA GLY A 237 -4.79 26.66 -0.16
C GLY A 237 -4.16 26.15 1.13
N ALA A 238 -4.91 25.54 2.06
CA ALA A 238 -4.38 25.02 3.32
C ALA A 238 -3.49 23.78 3.11
N ARG A 239 -2.88 23.29 4.20
CA ARG A 239 -2.02 22.10 4.14
C ARG A 239 -2.84 20.85 3.84
N ILE A 240 -2.23 19.92 3.12
CA ILE A 240 -2.80 18.60 2.86
C ILE A 240 -2.87 17.83 4.18
N GLY A 241 -4.04 17.26 4.49
CA GLY A 241 -4.27 16.45 5.68
C GLY A 241 -4.76 17.20 6.94
N ASP A 242 -4.79 18.53 6.92
CA ASP A 242 -5.37 19.37 8.00
C ASP A 242 -6.92 19.39 8.01
#